data_AF-A0A674MBW1-F1
#
_entry.id   AF-A0A674MBW1-F1
#
_cell.length_a   1.000
_cell.length_b   1.000
_cell.length_c   1.000
_cell.angle_alpha   90.00
_cell.angle_beta   90.00
_cell.angle_gamma   90.00
#
_symmetry.space_group_name_H-M   'P 1'
#
loop_
_entity.id
_entity.type
_entity.pdbx_description
1 polymer ?
#
loop_
_entity_poly.entity_id
_entity_poly.type
_entity_poly.pdbx_seq_one_letter_code
_entity_poly.pdbx_strand_id
1 'polypeptide(L)'
;MAAATKVPEVRDITRVERIGAHSHIRGLGLDDALQPRQVSQGLVGQLASRRAAGVILEMIKDGHIAGRAVLIAGQPGTGKTAIAMGIAQSLGQDTPFTALAGSEIFSLEMSKTEALSQAFRKAIGIRIKEETEIIEGEVVEIQIDRPATGTGTKVGKLTLKTTDMETIYDLGNKMIESLVKEKVQAGDVITIDKATGKISKLGRSFTRARDYDAMGAQTQFVQCPEGELQKRKEVVHTVSLHEIDVINSRTQGFLALFSGDTGEIKSEVREQINAKVYEWREEGKAEIIPGVLFIDEVHMLDMECFSFLNRALESDLSPVLIMATNRGITRIRGTNYQSPHGIPIDLLDRLLIIATSPYTEKETRQILKIRCEEEDVEMSEEAHTVLTRIGMETSLRYAIQLISTAGLVCRKRKGTEVQVEDIRRVYSLFLDETRSSQYMKEYQDSFLFNETQSLQMDTS
;
A
#
# COMPACT_ATOMS: atom_id res chain seq x y z
N MET A 1 -19.37 -28.50 21.55
CA MET A 1 -19.56 -27.05 21.76
C MET A 1 -18.24 -26.37 21.42
N ALA A 2 -18.16 -25.78 20.23
CA ALA A 2 -16.92 -25.19 19.71
C ALA A 2 -16.65 -23.83 20.38
N ALA A 3 -15.42 -23.64 20.86
CA ALA A 3 -14.96 -22.39 21.43
C ALA A 3 -14.84 -21.33 20.31
N ALA A 4 -15.50 -20.18 20.51
CA ALA A 4 -15.34 -19.01 19.65
C ALA A 4 -13.94 -18.43 19.87
N THR A 5 -13.03 -18.69 18.93
CA THR A 5 -11.66 -18.17 18.94
C THR A 5 -11.70 -16.67 18.62
N LYS A 6 -11.39 -15.82 19.61
CA LYS A 6 -11.29 -14.37 19.44
C LYS A 6 -10.21 -14.01 18.42
N VAL A 7 -10.58 -13.20 17.43
CA VAL A 7 -9.66 -12.53 16.49
C VAL A 7 -8.75 -11.60 17.32
N PRO A 8 -7.42 -11.78 17.33
CA PRO A 8 -6.52 -10.79 17.91
C PRO A 8 -6.55 -9.55 17.02
N GLU A 9 -6.90 -8.39 17.60
CA GLU A 9 -6.70 -7.11 16.92
C GLU A 9 -5.21 -6.93 16.66
N VAL A 10 -4.92 -6.64 15.40
CA VAL A 10 -3.61 -6.26 14.92
C VAL A 10 -3.22 -4.99 15.64
N ARG A 11 -2.30 -5.07 16.61
CA ARG A 11 -1.50 -3.90 16.96
C ARG A 11 -0.86 -3.45 15.67
N ASP A 12 -1.09 -2.19 15.29
CA ASP A 12 -0.37 -1.54 14.20
C ASP A 12 1.11 -1.81 14.40
N ILE A 13 1.63 -2.78 13.65
CA ILE A 13 3.04 -2.95 13.45
C ILE A 13 3.40 -1.64 12.78
N THR A 14 4.03 -0.72 13.52
CA THR A 14 4.62 0.50 12.99
C THR A 14 5.31 0.09 11.71
N ARG A 15 4.68 0.39 10.57
CA ARG A 15 5.22 0.05 9.25
C ARG A 15 6.57 0.74 9.24
N VAL A 16 7.64 -0.05 9.27
CA VAL A 16 8.96 0.48 8.96
C VAL A 16 8.87 0.81 7.48
N GLU A 17 8.38 2.01 7.16
CA GLU A 17 8.37 2.54 5.81
C GLU A 17 9.84 2.64 5.39
N ARG A 18 10.32 1.59 4.74
CA ARG A 18 11.64 1.61 4.11
C ARG A 18 11.57 2.62 2.98
N ILE A 19 12.57 3.49 2.90
CA ILE A 19 12.69 4.48 1.82
C ILE A 19 12.71 3.72 0.48
N GLY A 20 11.62 3.87 -0.27
CA GLY A 20 11.41 3.21 -1.55
C GLY A 20 11.76 4.14 -2.71
N ALA A 21 11.75 3.61 -3.94
CA ALA A 21 11.96 4.42 -5.14
C ALA A 21 10.88 5.53 -5.32
N HIS A 22 9.72 5.39 -4.67
CA HIS A 22 8.55 6.26 -4.82
C HIS A 22 8.03 6.84 -3.48
N SER A 23 8.74 6.66 -2.35
CA SER A 23 8.29 7.14 -1.03
C SER A 23 8.15 8.67 -0.94
N HIS A 24 9.05 9.39 -1.63
CA HIS A 24 9.02 10.85 -1.75
C HIS A 24 7.74 11.43 -2.42
N ILE A 25 6.93 10.61 -3.10
CA ILE A 25 5.75 11.07 -3.84
C ILE A 25 4.56 11.12 -2.88
N ARG A 26 4.03 12.32 -2.67
CA ARG A 26 2.90 12.58 -1.75
C ARG A 26 1.61 12.98 -2.47
N GLY A 27 1.62 13.04 -3.80
CA GLY A 27 0.47 13.41 -4.61
C GLY A 27 0.86 13.89 -6.02
N LEU A 28 -0.13 14.32 -6.80
CA LEU A 28 0.10 14.81 -8.18
C LEU A 28 0.66 16.24 -8.25
N GLY A 29 0.60 17.01 -7.17
CA GLY A 29 1.13 18.37 -7.10
C GLY A 29 0.37 19.37 -8.00
N LEU A 30 -0.95 19.22 -8.09
CA LEU A 30 -1.86 20.08 -8.86
C LEU A 30 -2.40 21.21 -7.97
N ASP A 31 -2.83 22.31 -8.59
CA ASP A 31 -3.69 23.30 -7.94
C ASP A 31 -5.19 22.99 -8.15
N ASP A 32 -6.04 23.82 -7.57
CA ASP A 32 -7.51 23.68 -7.64
C ASP A 32 -8.06 23.81 -9.07
N ALA A 33 -7.28 24.38 -10.00
CA ALA A 33 -7.60 24.50 -11.41
C ALA A 33 -7.04 23.33 -12.25
N LEU A 34 -6.58 22.26 -11.60
CA LEU A 34 -5.92 21.09 -12.21
C LEU A 34 -4.65 21.45 -12.99
N GLN A 35 -4.01 22.58 -12.68
CA GLN A 35 -2.72 22.95 -13.27
C GLN A 35 -1.56 22.39 -12.43
N PRO A 36 -0.62 21.64 -13.05
CA PRO A 36 0.52 21.10 -12.34
C PRO A 36 1.56 22.18 -12.07
N ARG A 37 1.99 22.28 -10.81
CA ARG A 37 3.16 23.09 -10.45
C ARG A 37 4.44 22.39 -10.89
N GLN A 38 5.46 23.16 -11.28
CA GLN A 38 6.73 22.62 -11.78
C GLN A 38 7.39 21.63 -10.81
N VAL A 39 7.35 21.94 -9.51
CA VAL A 39 7.81 21.08 -8.41
C VAL A 39 6.76 21.14 -7.32
N SER A 40 6.12 20.00 -6.99
CA SER A 40 5.16 19.92 -5.89
C SER A 40 4.88 18.47 -5.52
N GLN A 41 4.68 18.20 -4.22
CA GLN A 41 4.32 16.87 -3.67
C GLN A 41 5.24 15.72 -4.13
N GLY A 42 6.52 16.01 -4.34
CA GLY A 42 7.53 15.04 -4.76
C GLY A 42 7.63 14.80 -6.27
N LEU A 43 6.66 15.28 -7.07
CA LEU A 43 6.74 15.21 -8.53
C LEU A 43 7.38 16.48 -9.12
N VAL A 44 8.19 16.27 -10.17
CA VAL A 44 8.91 17.31 -10.91
C VAL A 44 8.59 17.16 -12.39
N GLY A 45 8.31 18.28 -13.07
CA GLY A 45 8.08 18.28 -14.52
C GLY A 45 6.85 17.48 -14.91
N GLN A 46 6.89 16.80 -16.07
CA GLN A 46 5.78 16.02 -16.65
C GLN A 46 4.43 16.76 -16.63
N LEU A 47 4.43 18.05 -16.99
CA LEU A 47 3.25 18.90 -16.84
C LEU A 47 2.04 18.35 -17.62
N ALA A 48 2.22 17.96 -18.88
CA ALA A 48 1.14 17.41 -19.69
C ALA A 48 0.55 16.12 -19.07
N SER A 49 1.41 15.18 -18.67
CA SER A 49 1.00 13.89 -18.12
C SER A 49 0.36 14.04 -16.74
N ARG A 50 0.87 14.93 -15.89
CA ARG A 50 0.27 15.22 -14.56
C ARG A 50 -1.06 15.92 -14.66
N ARG A 51 -1.22 16.85 -15.61
CA ARG A 51 -2.52 17.46 -15.89
C ARG A 51 -3.55 16.43 -16.34
N ALA A 52 -3.16 15.55 -17.27
CA ALA A 52 -4.02 14.45 -17.71
C ALA A 52 -4.38 13.50 -16.55
N ALA A 53 -3.40 13.15 -15.71
CA ALA A 53 -3.62 12.36 -14.50
C ALA A 53 -4.56 13.06 -13.50
N GLY A 54 -4.51 14.39 -13.41
CA GLY A 54 -5.43 15.19 -12.60
C GLY A 54 -6.87 15.13 -13.07
N VAL A 55 -7.08 15.16 -14.39
CA VAL A 55 -8.42 14.97 -14.98
C VAL A 55 -8.94 13.56 -14.65
N ILE A 56 -8.10 12.53 -14.79
CA ILE A 56 -8.46 11.16 -14.40
C ILE A 56 -8.79 11.09 -12.90
N LEU A 57 -7.97 11.71 -12.05
CA LEU A 57 -8.20 11.75 -10.60
C LEU A 57 -9.58 12.33 -10.26
N GLU A 58 -9.95 13.45 -10.86
CA GLU A 58 -11.25 14.08 -10.60
C GLU A 58 -12.40 13.21 -11.10
N MET A 59 -12.23 12.59 -12.27
CA MET A 59 -13.23 11.67 -12.79
C MET A 59 -13.41 10.41 -11.93
N ILE A 60 -12.35 9.96 -11.23
CA ILE A 60 -12.46 8.87 -10.23
C ILE A 60 -13.26 9.34 -9.03
N LYS A 61 -12.97 10.55 -8.51
CA LYS A 61 -13.67 11.13 -7.35
C LYS A 61 -15.15 11.38 -7.63
N ASP A 62 -15.47 11.84 -8.84
CA ASP A 62 -16.85 12.06 -9.27
C ASP A 62 -17.64 10.76 -9.46
N GLY A 63 -16.99 9.59 -9.47
CA GLY A 63 -17.65 8.29 -9.61
C GLY A 63 -18.31 8.05 -10.98
N HIS A 64 -18.09 8.92 -11.96
CA HIS A 64 -18.66 8.81 -13.31
C HIS A 64 -17.92 7.80 -14.21
N ILE A 65 -16.79 7.27 -13.74
CA ILE A 65 -15.96 6.30 -14.45
C ILE A 65 -16.00 4.96 -13.73
N ALA A 66 -17.04 4.18 -14.01
CA ALA A 66 -16.94 2.72 -13.89
C ALA A 66 -16.41 2.18 -15.23
N GLY A 67 -15.46 1.25 -15.18
CA GLY A 67 -15.10 0.45 -16.35
C GLY A 67 -14.21 1.09 -17.42
N ARG A 68 -13.54 2.22 -17.13
CA ARG A 68 -12.50 2.75 -18.04
C ARG A 68 -11.11 2.40 -17.54
N ALA A 69 -10.22 2.27 -18.52
CA ALA A 69 -8.83 1.99 -18.29
C ALA A 69 -7.94 3.07 -18.93
N VAL A 70 -6.83 3.36 -18.27
CA VAL A 70 -5.86 4.40 -18.65
C VAL A 70 -4.53 3.71 -18.92
N LEU A 71 -3.88 4.06 -20.02
CA LEU A 71 -2.55 3.58 -20.36
C LEU A 71 -1.54 4.73 -20.23
N ILE A 72 -0.54 4.57 -19.37
CA ILE A 72 0.60 5.48 -19.28
C ILE A 72 1.73 4.90 -20.14
N ALA A 73 2.06 5.57 -21.24
CA ALA A 73 3.07 5.14 -22.19
C ALA A 73 4.26 6.09 -22.23
N GLY A 74 5.46 5.54 -22.38
CA GLY A 74 6.67 6.33 -22.63
C GLY A 74 7.95 5.60 -22.25
N GLN A 75 9.09 6.24 -22.51
CA GLN A 75 10.41 5.63 -22.34
C GLN A 75 10.67 5.17 -20.89
N PRO A 76 11.57 4.21 -20.65
CA PRO A 76 12.01 3.87 -19.29
C PRO A 76 12.51 5.12 -18.54
N GLY A 77 12.24 5.22 -17.24
CA GLY A 77 12.73 6.32 -16.41
C GLY A 77 11.96 7.65 -16.50
N THR A 78 10.86 7.72 -17.25
CA THR A 78 10.02 8.94 -17.41
C THR A 78 8.97 9.16 -16.31
N GLY A 79 8.94 8.31 -15.27
CA GLY A 79 8.04 8.51 -14.13
C GLY A 79 6.62 7.94 -14.28
N LYS A 80 6.40 6.93 -15.14
CA LYS A 80 5.09 6.28 -15.29
C LYS A 80 4.50 5.76 -13.97
N THR A 81 5.25 4.91 -13.27
CA THR A 81 4.91 4.38 -11.95
C THR A 81 4.78 5.49 -10.90
N ALA A 82 5.60 6.55 -11.03
CA ALA A 82 5.53 7.71 -10.15
C ALA A 82 4.22 8.51 -10.32
N ILE A 83 3.72 8.67 -11.55
CA ILE A 83 2.41 9.31 -11.81
C ILE A 83 1.28 8.46 -11.25
N ALA A 84 1.31 7.14 -11.45
CA ALA A 84 0.31 6.22 -10.88
C ALA A 84 0.28 6.28 -9.34
N MET A 85 1.45 6.29 -8.71
CA MET A 85 1.58 6.49 -7.26
C MET A 85 1.04 7.87 -6.84
N GLY A 86 1.30 8.92 -7.62
CA GLY A 86 0.77 10.25 -7.38
C GLY A 86 -0.76 10.28 -7.42
N ILE A 87 -1.40 9.56 -8.36
CA ILE A 87 -2.87 9.40 -8.40
C ILE A 87 -3.34 8.71 -7.12
N ALA A 88 -2.71 7.59 -6.74
CA ALA A 88 -3.07 6.83 -5.54
C ALA A 88 -3.03 7.69 -4.27
N GLN A 89 -1.92 8.41 -4.05
CA GLN A 89 -1.75 9.28 -2.89
C GLN A 89 -2.74 10.46 -2.89
N SER A 90 -3.18 10.91 -4.06
CA SER A 90 -4.14 12.02 -4.20
C SER A 90 -5.61 11.60 -4.03
N LEU A 91 -5.92 10.30 -4.13
CA LEU A 91 -7.25 9.75 -3.85
C LEU A 91 -7.53 9.65 -2.34
N GLY A 92 -6.48 9.52 -1.54
CA GLY A 92 -6.54 9.45 -0.08
C GLY A 92 -6.14 8.07 0.46
N GLN A 93 -5.86 8.01 1.76
CA GLN A 93 -5.41 6.77 2.41
C GLN A 93 -6.48 5.68 2.47
N ASP A 94 -7.75 6.06 2.38
CA ASP A 94 -8.88 5.14 2.43
C ASP A 94 -9.21 4.50 1.08
N THR A 95 -8.65 5.01 -0.02
CA THR A 95 -8.90 4.46 -1.35
C THR A 95 -7.96 3.30 -1.62
N PRO A 96 -8.48 2.09 -1.92
CA PRO A 96 -7.62 0.94 -2.15
C PRO A 96 -6.78 1.14 -3.43
N PHE A 97 -5.48 0.95 -3.30
CA PHE A 97 -4.54 0.95 -4.40
C PHE A 97 -3.83 -0.39 -4.45
N THR A 98 -4.03 -1.14 -5.54
CA THR A 98 -3.35 -2.41 -5.79
C THR A 98 -2.36 -2.21 -6.93
N ALA A 99 -1.07 -2.37 -6.67
CA ALA A 99 -0.05 -2.42 -7.70
C ALA A 99 0.33 -3.87 -7.99
N LEU A 100 0.45 -4.19 -9.27
CA LEU A 100 0.77 -5.52 -9.77
C LEU A 100 1.75 -5.37 -10.94
N ALA A 101 2.80 -6.19 -10.99
CA ALA A 101 3.60 -6.30 -12.21
C ALA A 101 2.97 -7.33 -13.16
N GLY A 102 3.00 -7.08 -14.47
CA GLY A 102 2.42 -8.00 -15.46
C GLY A 102 2.99 -9.43 -15.40
N SER A 103 4.20 -9.58 -14.86
CA SER A 103 4.85 -10.88 -14.62
C SER A 103 4.31 -11.63 -13.40
N GLU A 104 3.75 -10.95 -12.40
CA GLU A 104 3.26 -11.55 -11.14
C GLU A 104 2.00 -12.41 -11.33
N ILE A 105 1.29 -12.23 -12.45
CA ILE A 105 0.08 -13.00 -12.78
C ILE A 105 0.40 -14.45 -13.16
N PHE A 106 1.64 -14.72 -13.58
CA PHE A 106 2.05 -16.06 -13.97
C PHE A 106 2.50 -16.84 -12.74
N SER A 107 1.56 -17.59 -12.14
CA SER A 107 1.81 -18.48 -11.00
C SER A 107 1.54 -19.95 -11.37
N LEU A 108 2.19 -20.86 -10.63
CA LEU A 108 1.89 -22.30 -10.67
C LEU A 108 0.78 -22.69 -9.68
N GLU A 109 0.53 -21.86 -8.67
CA GLU A 109 -0.42 -22.15 -7.60
C GLU A 109 -1.87 -21.81 -7.97
N MET A 110 -2.05 -20.83 -8.86
CA MET A 110 -3.36 -20.37 -9.31
C MET A 110 -3.36 -19.99 -10.78
N SER A 111 -4.53 -20.07 -11.42
CA SER A 111 -4.70 -19.65 -12.80
C SER A 111 -4.49 -18.13 -12.99
N LYS A 112 -4.03 -17.72 -14.17
CA LYS A 112 -3.82 -16.31 -14.54
C LYS A 112 -5.09 -15.47 -14.35
N THR A 113 -6.24 -16.03 -14.74
CA THR A 113 -7.56 -15.41 -14.58
C THR A 113 -7.92 -15.23 -13.11
N GLU A 114 -7.55 -16.17 -12.26
CA GLU A 114 -7.80 -16.06 -10.82
C GLU A 114 -6.91 -15.00 -10.18
N ALA A 115 -5.61 -14.97 -10.53
CA ALA A 115 -4.70 -13.93 -10.07
C ALA A 115 -5.19 -12.51 -10.45
N LEU A 116 -5.65 -12.32 -11.70
CA LEU A 116 -6.27 -11.07 -12.15
C LEU A 116 -7.57 -10.79 -11.40
N SER A 117 -8.44 -11.79 -11.21
CA SER A 117 -9.70 -11.59 -10.48
C SER A 117 -9.46 -11.17 -9.03
N GLN A 118 -8.45 -11.75 -8.36
CA GLN A 118 -8.05 -11.34 -7.02
C GLN A 118 -7.50 -9.90 -7.02
N ALA A 119 -6.68 -9.52 -8.00
CA ALA A 119 -6.17 -8.15 -8.13
C ALA A 119 -7.30 -7.12 -8.29
N PHE A 120 -8.31 -7.42 -9.13
CA PHE A 120 -9.52 -6.57 -9.26
C PHE A 120 -10.28 -6.45 -7.95
N ARG A 121 -10.47 -7.55 -7.22
CA ARG A 121 -11.21 -7.53 -5.95
C ARG A 121 -10.43 -6.91 -4.79
N LYS A 122 -9.10 -6.92 -4.81
CA LYS A 122 -8.25 -6.16 -3.88
C LYS A 122 -8.35 -4.66 -4.10
N ALA A 123 -8.55 -4.24 -5.34
CA ALA A 123 -8.69 -2.83 -5.72
C ALA A 123 -10.11 -2.26 -5.49
N ILE A 124 -11.04 -3.03 -4.90
CA ILE A 124 -12.38 -2.54 -4.55
C ILE A 124 -12.53 -2.60 -3.04
N GLY A 125 -12.80 -1.46 -2.43
CA GLY A 125 -12.98 -1.32 -0.99
C GLY A 125 -14.44 -1.24 -0.62
N ILE A 126 -14.78 -1.74 0.56
CA ILE A 126 -16.08 -1.58 1.20
C ILE A 126 -15.83 -0.90 2.52
N ARG A 127 -16.41 0.28 2.67
CA ARG A 127 -16.41 1.04 3.91
C ARG A 127 -17.67 0.72 4.69
N ILE A 128 -17.48 0.07 5.82
CA ILE A 128 -18.55 -0.31 6.75
C ILE A 128 -18.48 0.66 7.92
N LYS A 129 -19.62 1.27 8.23
CA LYS A 129 -19.78 2.16 9.37
C LYS A 129 -20.46 1.38 10.48
N GLU A 130 -19.75 1.17 11.58
CA GLU A 130 -20.29 0.48 12.74
C GLU A 130 -20.35 1.44 13.93
N GLU A 131 -21.53 1.59 14.50
CA GLU A 131 -21.71 2.31 15.75
C GLU A 131 -21.48 1.38 16.93
N THR A 132 -20.43 1.65 17.70
CA THR A 132 -20.11 0.88 18.92
C THR A 132 -20.30 1.74 20.16
N GLU A 133 -20.95 1.17 21.19
CA GLU A 133 -21.02 1.78 22.52
C GLU A 133 -19.77 1.36 23.30
N ILE A 134 -18.90 2.32 23.58
CA ILE A 134 -17.68 2.12 24.36
C ILE A 134 -17.82 2.79 25.72
N ILE A 135 -17.28 2.13 26.75
CA ILE A 135 -17.14 2.69 28.09
C ILE A 135 -15.66 2.99 28.31
N GLU A 136 -15.32 4.25 28.57
CA GLU A 136 -13.95 4.71 28.74
C GLU A 136 -13.79 5.41 30.09
N GLY A 137 -12.88 4.91 30.93
CA GLY A 137 -12.67 5.48 32.26
C GLY A 137 -11.42 4.97 32.97
N GLU A 138 -11.03 5.69 34.02
CA GLU A 138 -10.03 5.24 34.99
C GLU A 138 -10.65 4.25 35.98
N VAL A 139 -9.96 3.13 36.21
CA VAL A 139 -10.36 2.14 37.21
C VAL A 139 -10.01 2.63 38.61
N VAL A 140 -11.02 2.91 39.43
CA VAL A 140 -10.82 3.30 40.84
C VAL A 140 -10.55 2.07 41.69
N GLU A 141 -11.39 1.05 41.54
CA GLU A 141 -11.38 -0.19 42.32
C GLU A 141 -11.97 -1.37 41.54
N ILE A 142 -11.45 -2.57 41.79
CA ILE A 142 -11.96 -3.84 41.26
C ILE A 142 -12.20 -4.79 42.43
N GLN A 143 -13.44 -5.21 42.66
CA GLN A 143 -13.81 -6.21 43.66
C GLN A 143 -14.23 -7.49 42.93
N ILE A 144 -13.64 -8.64 43.27
CA ILE A 144 -13.98 -9.93 42.67
C ILE A 144 -14.27 -10.92 43.79
N ASP A 145 -15.53 -11.30 43.93
CA ASP A 145 -15.99 -12.30 44.88
C ASP A 145 -15.81 -13.69 44.27
N ARG A 146 -14.98 -14.51 44.93
CA ARG A 146 -14.78 -15.91 44.57
C ARG A 146 -15.46 -16.81 45.60
N PRO A 147 -16.30 -17.77 45.17
CA PRO A 147 -16.89 -18.73 46.11
C PRO A 147 -15.79 -19.56 46.79
N ALA A 148 -15.95 -19.79 48.10
CA ALA A 148 -14.94 -20.41 48.97
C ALA A 148 -14.48 -21.81 48.53
N THR A 149 -15.30 -22.51 47.73
CA THR A 149 -15.01 -23.84 47.18
C THR A 149 -14.13 -23.82 45.92
N GLY A 150 -13.83 -22.64 45.36
CA GLY A 150 -13.05 -22.49 44.11
C GLY A 150 -13.80 -22.90 42.84
N THR A 151 -14.92 -23.60 42.96
CA THR A 151 -15.83 -24.02 41.89
C THR A 151 -17.15 -23.27 41.99
N GLY A 152 -17.31 -22.24 41.17
CA GLY A 152 -18.55 -21.46 41.06
C GLY A 152 -18.37 -20.21 40.20
N THR A 153 -19.47 -19.59 39.80
CA THR A 153 -19.48 -18.35 39.01
C THR A 153 -18.89 -17.20 39.82
N LYS A 154 -17.85 -16.56 39.30
CA LYS A 154 -17.27 -15.35 39.88
C LYS A 154 -18.21 -14.18 39.59
N VAL A 155 -18.47 -13.36 40.61
CA VAL A 155 -19.19 -12.08 40.48
C VAL A 155 -18.23 -11.00 40.95
N GLY A 156 -18.30 -9.82 40.37
CA GLY A 156 -17.42 -8.72 40.75
C GLY A 156 -18.08 -7.38 40.56
N LYS A 157 -17.45 -6.34 41.10
CA LYS A 157 -17.82 -4.94 40.91
C LYS A 157 -16.62 -4.17 40.40
N LEU A 158 -16.86 -3.28 39.45
CA LEU A 158 -15.86 -2.41 38.84
C LEU A 158 -16.31 -0.96 39.01
N THR A 159 -15.49 -0.16 39.67
CA THR A 159 -15.74 1.27 39.79
C THR A 159 -14.88 2.01 38.77
N LEU A 160 -15.55 2.69 37.82
CA LEU A 160 -14.92 3.49 36.77
C LEU A 160 -15.20 4.97 37.00
N LYS A 161 -14.21 5.81 36.68
CA LYS A 161 -14.28 7.25 36.86
C LYS A 161 -13.74 8.00 35.64
N THR A 162 -14.42 9.07 35.27
CA THR A 162 -13.93 10.15 34.41
C THR A 162 -13.72 11.41 35.24
N THR A 163 -13.29 12.52 34.63
CA THR A 163 -13.22 13.81 35.35
C THR A 163 -14.58 14.25 35.89
N ASP A 164 -15.67 13.86 35.21
CA ASP A 164 -17.00 14.43 35.42
C ASP A 164 -17.93 13.49 36.19
N MET A 165 -17.70 12.18 36.13
CA MET A 165 -18.57 11.19 36.78
C MET A 165 -17.83 9.95 37.26
N GLU A 166 -18.44 9.25 38.22
CA GLU A 166 -17.97 7.98 38.77
C GLU A 166 -19.16 7.02 38.86
N THR A 167 -19.00 5.82 38.32
CA THR A 167 -20.06 4.80 38.30
C THR A 167 -19.53 3.42 38.64
N ILE A 168 -20.41 2.59 39.21
CA ILE A 168 -20.12 1.22 39.63
C ILE A 168 -20.86 0.27 38.69
N TYR A 169 -20.12 -0.66 38.09
CA TYR A 169 -20.62 -1.70 37.20
C TYR A 169 -20.51 -3.07 37.86
N ASP A 170 -21.59 -3.85 37.83
CA ASP A 170 -21.55 -5.26 38.20
C ASP A 170 -20.96 -6.09 37.05
N LEU A 171 -19.98 -6.93 37.36
CA LEU A 171 -19.24 -7.75 36.41
C LEU A 171 -19.71 -9.21 36.43
N GLY A 172 -20.01 -9.74 35.25
CA GLY A 172 -20.18 -11.18 35.05
C GLY A 172 -18.85 -11.94 34.88
N ASN A 173 -18.91 -13.27 34.95
CA ASN A 173 -17.72 -14.13 34.92
C ASN A 173 -16.81 -13.90 33.67
N LYS A 174 -17.39 -13.70 32.49
CA LYS A 174 -16.62 -13.44 31.24
C LYS A 174 -15.83 -12.12 31.28
N MET A 175 -16.39 -11.08 31.90
CA MET A 175 -15.73 -9.79 32.04
C MET A 175 -14.58 -9.87 33.05
N ILE A 176 -14.81 -10.59 34.16
CA ILE A 176 -13.76 -10.85 35.16
C ILE A 176 -12.58 -11.61 34.55
N GLU A 177 -12.85 -12.64 33.74
CA GLU A 177 -11.80 -13.37 33.02
C GLU A 177 -11.02 -12.47 32.05
N SER A 178 -11.71 -11.55 31.37
CA SER A 178 -11.08 -10.59 30.45
C SER A 178 -10.22 -9.56 31.19
N LEU A 179 -10.69 -9.02 32.32
CA LEU A 179 -9.91 -8.12 33.19
C LEU A 179 -8.65 -8.80 33.74
N VAL A 180 -8.76 -10.06 34.16
CA VAL A 180 -7.63 -10.85 34.66
C VAL A 180 -6.63 -11.15 33.52
N LYS A 181 -7.12 -11.46 32.32
CA LYS A 181 -6.29 -11.72 31.14
C LYS A 181 -5.48 -10.48 30.75
N GLU A 182 -6.10 -9.31 30.75
CA GLU A 182 -5.45 -8.03 30.44
C GLU A 182 -4.68 -7.43 31.63
N LYS A 183 -4.68 -8.11 32.79
CA LYS A 183 -4.01 -7.68 34.03
C LYS A 183 -4.37 -6.25 34.44
N VAL A 184 -5.66 -5.93 34.37
CA VAL A 184 -6.18 -4.60 34.74
C VAL A 184 -6.08 -4.41 36.26
N GLN A 185 -5.60 -3.26 36.68
CA GLN A 185 -5.42 -2.86 38.07
C GLN A 185 -6.05 -1.49 38.34
N ALA A 186 -6.23 -1.18 39.62
CA ALA A 186 -6.64 0.15 40.04
C ALA A 186 -5.61 1.21 39.58
N GLY A 187 -6.11 2.30 39.01
CA GLY A 187 -5.34 3.37 38.37
C GLY A 187 -5.06 3.15 36.88
N ASP A 188 -5.51 2.06 36.27
CA ASP A 188 -5.43 1.88 34.81
C ASP A 188 -6.58 2.63 34.10
N VAL A 189 -6.30 3.20 32.94
CA VAL A 189 -7.31 3.73 32.02
C VAL A 189 -7.64 2.64 31.00
N ILE A 190 -8.92 2.25 30.94
CA ILE A 190 -9.39 1.16 30.09
C ILE A 190 -10.54 1.61 29.20
N THR A 191 -10.67 0.95 28.05
CA THR A 191 -11.85 0.99 27.20
C THR A 191 -12.52 -0.36 27.19
N ILE A 192 -13.85 -0.37 27.35
CA ILE A 192 -14.69 -1.56 27.29
C ILE A 192 -15.69 -1.37 26.15
N ASP A 193 -15.60 -2.23 25.14
CA ASP A 193 -16.66 -2.34 24.15
C ASP A 193 -17.82 -3.15 24.73
N LYS A 194 -19.00 -2.53 24.82
CA LYS A 194 -20.19 -3.11 25.45
C LYS A 194 -20.78 -4.27 24.63
N ALA A 195 -20.64 -4.25 23.31
CA ALA A 195 -21.16 -5.30 22.43
C ALA A 195 -20.26 -6.54 22.44
N THR A 196 -18.94 -6.34 22.32
CA THR A 196 -17.98 -7.46 22.25
C THR A 196 -17.49 -7.93 23.62
N GLY A 197 -17.63 -7.11 24.66
CA GLY A 197 -17.07 -7.34 26.00
C GLY A 197 -15.55 -7.35 25.99
N LYS A 198 -14.93 -6.74 24.98
CA LYS A 198 -13.48 -6.62 24.87
C LYS A 198 -12.99 -5.46 25.71
N ILE A 199 -11.92 -5.70 26.45
CA ILE A 199 -11.29 -4.72 27.33
C ILE A 199 -9.91 -4.43 26.77
N SER A 200 -9.61 -3.15 26.58
CA SER A 200 -8.31 -2.68 26.11
C SER A 200 -7.72 -1.71 27.13
N LYS A 201 -6.49 -1.99 27.58
CA LYS A 201 -5.77 -1.12 28.50
C LYS A 201 -5.03 -0.03 27.71
N LEU A 202 -5.49 1.21 27.83
CA LEU A 202 -4.89 2.37 27.16
C LEU A 202 -3.60 2.80 27.84
N GLY A 203 -3.55 2.72 29.17
CA GLY A 203 -2.39 3.09 29.95
C GLY A 203 -2.73 3.23 31.42
N ARG A 204 -1.87 3.95 32.14
CA ARG A 204 -2.03 4.22 33.57
C ARG A 204 -2.26 5.70 33.82
N SER A 205 -3.13 6.02 34.76
CA SER A 205 -3.42 7.40 35.14
C SER A 205 -2.20 8.08 35.77
N PHE A 206 -1.97 9.34 35.42
CA PHE A 206 -0.88 10.15 35.98
C PHE A 206 -1.00 10.35 37.50
N THR A 207 -2.21 10.37 38.04
CA THR A 207 -2.47 10.66 39.46
C THR A 207 -1.99 9.54 40.39
N ARG A 208 -1.99 8.29 39.92
CA ARG A 208 -1.55 7.10 40.68
C ARG A 208 -0.19 6.55 40.22
N ALA A 209 0.57 7.34 39.47
CA ALA A 209 1.90 6.98 38.97
C ALA A 209 2.95 6.81 40.08
N ARG A 210 2.72 7.36 41.28
CA ARG A 210 3.69 7.33 42.39
C ARG A 210 3.52 6.17 43.37
N ASP A 211 2.39 5.47 43.32
CA ASP A 211 2.04 4.46 44.34
C ASP A 211 2.69 3.08 44.12
N TYR A 212 3.45 2.90 43.02
CA TYR A 212 4.05 1.62 42.66
C TYR A 212 5.54 1.76 42.33
N ASP A 213 6.38 1.20 43.20
CA ASP A 213 7.85 1.29 43.20
C ASP A 213 8.50 0.37 42.13
N ALA A 214 7.74 -0.58 41.57
CA ALA A 214 8.20 -1.54 40.54
C ALA A 214 7.50 -1.30 39.20
N MET A 215 7.80 -0.18 38.55
CA MET A 215 7.28 0.13 37.20
C MET A 215 8.12 -0.57 36.13
N GLY A 216 7.48 -1.38 35.28
CA GLY A 216 8.13 -1.88 34.07
C GLY A 216 8.36 -0.73 33.09
N ALA A 217 9.49 -0.77 32.36
CA ALA A 217 9.94 0.26 31.41
C ALA A 217 8.98 0.56 30.22
N GLN A 218 7.80 -0.05 30.18
CA GLN A 218 6.81 0.06 29.10
C GLN A 218 5.43 0.59 29.55
N THR A 219 5.31 1.10 30.78
CA THR A 219 4.03 1.66 31.25
C THR A 219 3.77 3.02 30.59
N GLN A 220 2.79 3.07 29.69
CA GLN A 220 2.33 4.32 29.08
C GLN A 220 1.39 5.04 30.04
N PHE A 221 1.66 6.32 30.29
CA PHE A 221 0.80 7.16 31.12
C PHE A 221 -0.19 7.92 30.26
N VAL A 222 -1.46 7.89 30.65
CA VAL A 222 -2.58 8.51 29.94
C VAL A 222 -3.36 9.36 30.93
N GLN A 223 -3.93 10.48 30.48
CA GLN A 223 -4.77 11.32 31.31
C GLN A 223 -6.12 10.65 31.61
N CYS A 224 -6.73 11.03 32.73
CA CYS A 224 -8.11 10.62 33.03
C CYS A 224 -9.02 11.08 31.89
N PRO A 225 -9.84 10.20 31.30
CA PRO A 225 -10.78 10.59 30.27
C PRO A 225 -11.79 11.63 30.78
N GLU A 226 -12.14 12.59 29.93
CA GLU A 226 -13.14 13.62 30.20
C GLU A 226 -14.52 13.24 29.64
N GLY A 227 -15.57 13.83 30.21
CA GLY A 227 -16.96 13.64 29.76
C GLY A 227 -17.65 12.41 30.36
N GLU A 228 -18.67 11.95 29.65
CA GLU A 228 -19.44 10.78 30.02
C GLU A 228 -18.64 9.48 29.89
N LEU A 229 -18.85 8.56 30.83
CA LEU A 229 -18.21 7.24 30.83
C LEU A 229 -18.61 6.41 29.61
N GLN A 230 -19.86 6.49 29.18
CA GLN A 230 -20.37 5.77 28.02
C GLN A 230 -20.43 6.70 26.82
N LYS A 231 -19.66 6.37 25.77
CA LYS A 231 -19.58 7.14 24.54
C LYS A 231 -20.02 6.27 23.37
N ARG A 232 -20.73 6.88 22.41
CA ARG A 232 -20.99 6.26 21.10
C ARG A 232 -19.85 6.65 20.17
N LYS A 233 -19.16 5.65 19.63
CA LYS A 233 -18.09 5.84 18.66
C LYS A 233 -18.47 5.16 17.36
N GLU A 234 -18.55 5.95 16.29
CA GLU A 234 -18.62 5.42 14.93
C GLU A 234 -17.20 4.99 14.55
N VAL A 235 -17.04 3.69 14.30
CA VAL A 235 -15.79 3.13 13.79
C VAL A 235 -16.01 2.79 12.32
N VAL A 236 -15.17 3.38 11.48
CA VAL A 236 -15.19 3.14 10.05
C VAL A 236 -14.15 2.08 9.72
N HIS A 237 -14.60 0.96 9.17
CA HIS A 237 -13.73 -0.12 8.71
C HIS A 237 -13.73 -0.16 7.18
N THR A 238 -12.55 -0.10 6.59
CA THR A 238 -12.38 -0.28 5.13
C THR A 238 -11.79 -1.65 4.89
N VAL A 239 -12.52 -2.51 4.18
CA VAL A 239 -12.13 -3.89 3.87
C VAL A 239 -12.25 -4.11 2.37
N SER A 240 -11.31 -4.83 1.75
CA SER A 240 -11.38 -5.16 0.33
C SER A 240 -12.36 -6.30 0.05
N LEU A 241 -12.95 -6.33 -1.16
CA LEU A 241 -13.81 -7.45 -1.57
C LEU A 241 -13.07 -8.79 -1.53
N HIS A 242 -11.77 -8.79 -1.86
CA HIS A 242 -10.95 -10.00 -1.81
C HIS A 242 -10.78 -10.54 -0.38
N GLU A 243 -10.61 -9.68 0.62
CA GLU A 243 -10.52 -10.13 2.02
C GLU A 243 -11.81 -10.80 2.48
N ILE A 244 -12.97 -10.23 2.11
CA ILE A 244 -14.28 -10.83 2.39
C ILE A 244 -14.42 -12.18 1.69
N ASP A 245 -13.97 -12.31 0.44
CA ASP A 245 -13.97 -13.59 -0.28
C ASP A 245 -13.17 -14.66 0.45
N VAL A 246 -11.93 -14.36 0.83
CA VAL A 246 -11.03 -15.34 1.45
C VAL A 246 -11.59 -15.78 2.80
N ILE A 247 -12.06 -14.83 3.62
CA ILE A 247 -12.65 -15.11 4.95
C ILE A 247 -13.86 -16.03 4.82
N ASN A 248 -14.75 -15.79 3.85
CA ASN A 248 -15.96 -16.58 3.68
C ASN A 248 -15.74 -17.90 2.89
N SER A 249 -14.61 -18.05 2.20
CA SER A 249 -14.31 -19.27 1.45
C SER A 249 -13.87 -20.44 2.33
N ARG A 250 -13.28 -20.19 3.51
CA ARG A 250 -12.63 -21.21 4.36
C ARG A 250 -12.85 -20.94 5.85
N THR A 251 -12.95 -22.00 6.66
CA THR A 251 -13.15 -21.93 8.12
C THR A 251 -12.03 -21.20 8.88
N GLN A 252 -10.82 -21.10 8.29
CA GLN A 252 -9.68 -20.30 8.80
C GLN A 252 -9.18 -19.29 7.76
N GLY A 253 -10.09 -18.73 6.94
CA GLY A 253 -9.75 -17.81 5.86
C GLY A 253 -8.96 -16.58 6.31
N PHE A 254 -9.17 -16.08 7.54
CA PHE A 254 -8.39 -14.96 8.08
C PHE A 254 -6.88 -15.26 8.13
N LEU A 255 -6.47 -16.49 8.48
CA LEU A 255 -5.05 -16.84 8.53
C LEU A 255 -4.43 -16.92 7.12
N ALA A 256 -5.23 -17.34 6.13
CA ALA A 256 -4.80 -17.44 4.74
C ALA A 256 -4.44 -16.07 4.14
N LEU A 257 -5.07 -14.99 4.60
CA LEU A 257 -4.70 -13.62 4.21
C LEU A 257 -3.25 -13.27 4.56
N PHE A 258 -2.73 -13.83 5.65
CA PHE A 258 -1.36 -13.59 6.11
C PHE A 258 -0.35 -14.59 5.54
N SER A 259 -0.78 -15.83 5.29
CA SER A 259 0.11 -16.86 4.73
C SER A 259 0.25 -16.78 3.21
N GLY A 260 -0.67 -16.10 2.51
CA GLY A 260 -0.72 -16.06 1.04
C GLY A 260 -1.32 -17.32 0.40
N ASP A 261 -1.64 -18.34 1.20
CA ASP A 261 -2.26 -19.59 0.75
C ASP A 261 -3.79 -19.43 0.61
N THR A 262 -4.20 -18.50 -0.23
CA THR A 262 -5.62 -18.23 -0.50
C THR A 262 -6.21 -19.26 -1.47
N GLY A 263 -5.37 -19.83 -2.35
CA GLY A 263 -5.77 -20.70 -3.45
C GLY A 263 -6.80 -20.05 -4.39
N GLU A 264 -7.50 -20.87 -5.17
CA GLU A 264 -8.58 -20.39 -6.04
C GLU A 264 -9.91 -20.31 -5.29
N ILE A 265 -10.62 -19.20 -5.46
CA ILE A 265 -11.91 -18.96 -4.82
C ILE A 265 -13.04 -19.29 -5.80
N LYS A 266 -14.01 -20.10 -5.36
CA LYS A 266 -15.18 -20.47 -6.17
C LYS A 266 -16.02 -19.24 -6.54
N SER A 267 -16.51 -19.21 -7.78
CA SER A 267 -17.39 -18.13 -8.28
C SER A 267 -18.68 -17.98 -7.46
N GLU A 268 -19.27 -19.09 -7.01
CA GLU A 268 -20.49 -19.09 -6.18
C GLU A 268 -20.33 -18.24 -4.91
N VAL A 269 -19.16 -18.31 -4.26
CA VAL A 269 -18.87 -17.51 -3.06
C VAL A 269 -18.79 -16.02 -3.42
N ARG A 270 -18.15 -15.69 -4.54
CA ARG A 270 -18.06 -14.30 -5.03
C ARG A 270 -19.43 -13.72 -5.38
N GLU A 271 -20.29 -14.50 -6.01
CA GLU A 271 -21.65 -14.08 -6.36
C GLU A 271 -22.50 -13.84 -5.12
N GLN A 272 -22.43 -14.73 -4.12
CA GLN A 272 -23.10 -14.54 -2.83
C GLN A 272 -22.60 -13.29 -2.09
N ILE A 273 -21.30 -13.04 -2.10
CA ILE A 273 -20.71 -11.84 -1.47
C ILE A 273 -21.14 -10.60 -2.23
N ASN A 274 -21.10 -10.59 -3.56
CA ASN A 274 -21.56 -9.46 -4.34
C ASN A 274 -23.02 -9.11 -4.02
N ALA A 275 -23.90 -10.11 -3.95
CA ALA A 275 -25.31 -9.91 -3.58
C ALA A 275 -25.46 -9.27 -2.19
N LYS A 276 -24.72 -9.76 -1.18
CA LYS A 276 -24.72 -9.18 0.18
C LYS A 276 -24.17 -7.76 0.23
N VAL A 277 -23.14 -7.47 -0.55
CA VAL A 277 -22.53 -6.13 -0.61
C VAL A 277 -23.50 -5.14 -1.26
N TYR A 278 -24.26 -5.57 -2.27
CA TYR A 278 -25.35 -4.76 -2.83
C TYR A 278 -26.46 -4.52 -1.81
N GLU A 279 -26.87 -5.55 -1.05
CA GLU A 279 -27.85 -5.40 0.04
C GLU A 279 -27.37 -4.39 1.09
N TRP A 280 -26.12 -4.49 1.56
CA TRP A 280 -25.56 -3.53 2.53
C TRP A 280 -25.46 -2.11 1.98
N ARG A 281 -25.26 -1.95 0.67
CA ARG A 281 -25.28 -0.64 0.01
C ARG A 281 -26.70 -0.07 -0.04
N GLU A 282 -27.70 -0.89 -0.39
CA GLU A 282 -29.10 -0.46 -0.43
C GLU A 282 -29.64 -0.11 0.96
N GLU A 283 -29.22 -0.85 1.99
CA GLU A 283 -29.54 -0.57 3.39
C GLU A 283 -28.77 0.64 3.96
N GLY A 284 -27.78 1.16 3.25
CA GLY A 284 -26.91 2.25 3.72
C GLY A 284 -25.94 1.86 4.84
N LYS A 285 -25.73 0.55 5.10
CA LYS A 285 -24.77 0.04 6.08
C LYS A 285 -23.32 0.06 5.58
N ALA A 286 -23.14 0.02 4.25
CA ALA A 286 -21.84 0.02 3.62
C ALA A 286 -21.78 0.92 2.38
N GLU A 287 -20.62 1.50 2.14
CA GLU A 287 -20.30 2.29 0.95
C GLU A 287 -19.23 1.55 0.15
N ILE A 288 -19.43 1.41 -1.17
CA ILE A 288 -18.44 0.82 -2.06
C ILE A 288 -17.51 1.92 -2.54
N ILE A 289 -16.21 1.74 -2.30
CA ILE A 289 -15.16 2.65 -2.73
C ILE A 289 -14.45 2.02 -3.94
N PRO A 290 -14.64 2.54 -5.16
CA PRO A 290 -13.84 2.12 -6.30
C PRO A 290 -12.40 2.57 -6.07
N GLY A 291 -11.49 1.61 -6.02
CA GLY A 291 -10.07 1.89 -5.94
C GLY A 291 -9.39 1.93 -7.30
N VAL A 292 -8.07 1.81 -7.26
CA VAL A 292 -7.21 1.82 -8.45
C VAL A 292 -6.41 0.53 -8.51
N LEU A 293 -6.48 -0.14 -9.66
CA LEU A 293 -5.62 -1.26 -10.01
C LEU A 293 -4.53 -0.76 -10.96
N PHE A 294 -3.28 -0.78 -10.52
CA PHE A 294 -2.13 -0.43 -11.34
C PHE A 294 -1.42 -1.70 -11.84
N ILE A 295 -1.29 -1.86 -13.16
CA ILE A 295 -0.52 -2.94 -13.78
C ILE A 295 0.71 -2.35 -14.47
N ASP A 296 1.91 -2.60 -13.92
CA ASP A 296 3.16 -2.25 -14.57
C ASP A 296 3.56 -3.31 -15.60
N GLU A 297 4.34 -2.90 -16.61
CA GLU A 297 4.82 -3.78 -17.68
C GLU A 297 3.70 -4.60 -18.36
N VAL A 298 2.57 -3.96 -18.67
CA VAL A 298 1.37 -4.65 -19.21
C VAL A 298 1.64 -5.44 -20.51
N HIS A 299 2.67 -5.07 -21.28
CA HIS A 299 3.11 -5.80 -22.47
C HIS A 299 3.61 -7.22 -22.18
N MET A 300 3.81 -7.58 -20.90
CA MET A 300 4.14 -8.92 -20.45
C MET A 300 2.91 -9.83 -20.31
N LEU A 301 1.69 -9.28 -20.40
CA LEU A 301 0.46 -10.07 -20.41
C LEU A 301 0.27 -10.80 -21.74
N ASP A 302 -0.50 -11.88 -21.70
CA ASP A 302 -0.92 -12.62 -22.89
C ASP A 302 -2.35 -12.30 -23.32
N MET A 303 -2.74 -12.82 -24.48
CA MET A 303 -4.07 -12.59 -25.07
C MET A 303 -5.22 -13.03 -24.15
N GLU A 304 -5.04 -14.09 -23.35
CA GLU A 304 -6.07 -14.56 -22.42
C GLU A 304 -6.29 -13.56 -21.28
N CYS A 305 -5.21 -12.99 -20.75
CA CYS A 305 -5.29 -11.92 -19.75
C CYS A 305 -6.03 -10.69 -20.31
N PHE A 306 -5.70 -10.26 -21.54
CA PHE A 306 -6.38 -9.11 -22.16
C PHE A 306 -7.87 -9.36 -22.42
N SER A 307 -8.23 -10.56 -22.85
CA SER A 307 -9.64 -10.96 -23.01
C SER A 307 -10.40 -10.92 -21.67
N PHE A 308 -9.76 -11.39 -20.59
CA PHE A 308 -10.32 -11.26 -19.24
C PHE A 308 -10.49 -9.80 -18.81
N LEU A 309 -9.46 -8.95 -19.02
CA LEU A 309 -9.51 -7.53 -18.69
C LEU A 309 -10.64 -6.80 -19.42
N ASN A 310 -10.83 -7.07 -20.71
CA ASN A 310 -11.92 -6.48 -21.50
C ASN A 310 -13.30 -6.76 -20.87
N ARG A 311 -13.54 -8.01 -20.45
CA ARG A 311 -14.80 -8.39 -19.79
C ARG A 311 -14.91 -7.80 -18.38
N ALA A 312 -13.82 -7.78 -17.62
CA ALA A 312 -13.82 -7.27 -16.25
C ALA A 312 -14.10 -5.76 -16.19
N LEU A 313 -13.61 -5.01 -17.17
CA LEU A 313 -13.87 -3.57 -17.31
C LEU A 313 -15.34 -3.25 -17.65
N GLU A 314 -16.14 -4.20 -18.13
CA GLU A 314 -17.57 -3.98 -18.39
C GLU A 314 -18.43 -4.06 -17.11
N SER A 315 -17.85 -4.46 -15.98
CA SER A 315 -18.57 -4.56 -14.71
C SER A 315 -18.74 -3.20 -14.04
N ASP A 316 -19.93 -2.95 -13.48
CA ASP A 316 -20.25 -1.72 -12.72
C ASP A 316 -19.34 -1.51 -11.50
N LEU A 317 -18.85 -2.60 -10.89
CA LEU A 317 -17.93 -2.56 -9.75
C LEU A 317 -16.45 -2.52 -10.16
N SER A 318 -16.15 -2.38 -11.46
CA SER A 318 -14.77 -2.36 -11.93
C SER A 318 -14.00 -1.19 -11.28
N PRO A 319 -12.85 -1.45 -10.64
CA PRO A 319 -11.96 -0.39 -10.22
C PRO A 319 -11.39 0.33 -11.45
N VAL A 320 -10.78 1.49 -11.22
CA VAL A 320 -10.09 2.20 -12.30
C VAL A 320 -8.76 1.49 -12.59
N LEU A 321 -8.63 0.99 -13.81
CA LEU A 321 -7.44 0.27 -14.26
C LEU A 321 -6.44 1.25 -14.86
N ILE A 322 -5.25 1.35 -14.27
CA ILE A 322 -4.12 2.10 -14.81
C ILE A 322 -3.05 1.11 -15.25
N MET A 323 -2.67 1.13 -16.51
CA MET A 323 -1.64 0.26 -17.06
C MET A 323 -0.42 1.10 -17.44
N ALA A 324 0.78 0.54 -17.29
CA ALA A 324 2.00 1.16 -17.76
C ALA A 324 2.75 0.28 -18.77
N THR A 325 3.29 0.92 -19.79
CA THR A 325 4.15 0.26 -20.78
C THR A 325 5.34 1.13 -21.16
N ASN A 326 6.49 0.50 -21.34
CA ASN A 326 7.70 1.09 -21.87
C ASN A 326 8.00 0.63 -23.31
N ARG A 327 7.15 -0.22 -23.91
CA ARG A 327 7.34 -0.73 -25.28
C ARG A 327 6.47 0.03 -26.29
N GLY A 328 7.07 0.30 -27.44
CA GLY A 328 6.43 0.96 -28.59
C GLY A 328 5.58 -0.01 -29.40
N ILE A 329 6.18 -0.77 -30.31
CA ILE A 329 5.52 -1.87 -31.04
C ILE A 329 6.13 -3.17 -30.54
N THR A 330 5.29 -4.11 -30.11
CA THR A 330 5.77 -5.42 -29.65
C THR A 330 4.72 -6.49 -29.95
N ARG A 331 5.17 -7.74 -29.94
CA ARG A 331 4.32 -8.91 -30.13
C ARG A 331 3.41 -9.11 -28.92
N ILE A 332 2.13 -9.37 -29.15
CA ILE A 332 1.19 -9.79 -28.09
C ILE A 332 1.54 -11.24 -27.72
N ARG A 333 1.88 -11.49 -26.45
CA ARG A 333 2.27 -12.84 -26.00
C ARG A 333 1.11 -13.83 -26.20
N GLY A 334 1.45 -15.03 -26.65
CA GLY A 334 0.47 -16.06 -27.03
C GLY A 334 -0.04 -15.96 -28.48
N THR A 335 0.30 -14.90 -29.22
CA THR A 335 -0.09 -14.73 -30.65
C THR A 335 1.15 -14.48 -31.50
N ASN A 336 1.05 -14.48 -32.84
CA ASN A 336 2.14 -14.05 -33.75
C ASN A 336 2.03 -12.58 -34.18
N TYR A 337 1.03 -11.85 -33.70
CA TYR A 337 0.75 -10.49 -34.15
C TYR A 337 1.51 -9.45 -33.33
N GLN A 338 2.01 -8.43 -34.02
CA GLN A 338 2.56 -7.23 -33.38
C GLN A 338 1.47 -6.16 -33.28
N SER A 339 1.46 -5.45 -32.17
CA SER A 339 0.55 -4.34 -31.95
C SER A 339 1.24 -3.18 -31.21
N PRO A 340 0.68 -1.97 -31.28
CA PRO A 340 1.12 -0.89 -30.41
C PRO A 340 1.01 -1.32 -28.95
N HIS A 341 2.07 -1.06 -28.20
CA HIS A 341 2.24 -1.37 -26.79
C HIS A 341 2.14 -2.85 -26.40
N GLY A 342 2.00 -3.76 -27.36
CA GLY A 342 1.75 -5.18 -27.09
C GLY A 342 0.35 -5.44 -26.56
N ILE A 343 -0.59 -4.52 -26.81
CA ILE A 343 -1.98 -4.59 -26.38
C ILE A 343 -2.86 -4.89 -27.60
N PRO A 344 -3.87 -5.77 -27.50
CA PRO A 344 -4.86 -5.96 -28.56
C PRO A 344 -5.60 -4.66 -28.92
N ILE A 345 -5.87 -4.45 -30.21
CA ILE A 345 -6.45 -3.19 -30.73
C ILE A 345 -7.82 -2.90 -30.11
N ASP A 346 -8.61 -3.95 -29.88
CA ASP A 346 -9.91 -3.91 -29.23
C ASP A 346 -9.87 -3.35 -27.80
N LEU A 347 -8.84 -3.69 -27.02
CA LEU A 347 -8.63 -3.06 -25.72
C LEU A 347 -8.05 -1.66 -25.90
N LEU A 348 -7.09 -1.47 -26.81
CA LEU A 348 -6.44 -0.18 -27.03
C LEU A 348 -7.42 0.95 -27.40
N ASP A 349 -8.43 0.65 -28.22
CA ASP A 349 -9.48 1.60 -28.61
C ASP A 349 -10.36 2.04 -27.42
N ARG A 350 -10.39 1.25 -26.33
CA ARG A 350 -11.10 1.58 -25.08
C ARG A 350 -10.24 2.39 -24.10
N LEU A 351 -8.93 2.52 -24.34
CA LEU A 351 -7.97 3.12 -23.42
C LEU A 351 -7.74 4.61 -23.69
N LEU A 352 -7.64 5.39 -22.61
CA LEU A 352 -7.07 6.73 -22.67
C LEU A 352 -5.56 6.64 -22.50
N ILE A 353 -4.79 7.12 -23.49
CA ILE A 353 -3.33 7.04 -23.48
C ILE A 353 -2.73 8.36 -22.97
N ILE A 354 -2.01 8.29 -21.86
CA ILE A 354 -1.19 9.38 -21.32
C ILE A 354 0.25 9.13 -21.73
N ALA A 355 0.76 9.94 -22.65
CA ALA A 355 2.18 9.92 -23.02
C ALA A 355 3.03 10.68 -21.99
N THR A 356 4.22 10.14 -21.70
CA THR A 356 5.25 10.77 -20.87
C THR A 356 6.45 11.15 -21.73
N SER A 357 7.12 12.25 -21.39
CA SER A 357 8.27 12.76 -22.15
C SER A 357 9.60 12.50 -21.42
N PRO A 358 10.74 12.42 -22.12
CA PRO A 358 12.05 12.41 -21.46
C PRO A 358 12.27 13.67 -20.61
N TYR A 359 12.92 13.52 -19.45
CA TYR A 359 13.23 14.64 -18.58
C TYR A 359 14.35 15.51 -19.16
N THR A 360 14.25 16.81 -18.92
CA THR A 360 15.33 17.77 -19.20
C THR A 360 16.40 17.70 -18.12
N GLU A 361 17.61 18.19 -18.41
CA GLU A 361 18.72 18.23 -17.44
C GLU A 361 18.34 18.96 -16.13
N LYS A 362 17.57 20.06 -16.24
CA LYS A 362 17.09 20.81 -15.08
C LYS A 362 16.14 19.99 -14.22
N GLU A 363 15.24 19.24 -14.84
CA GLU A 363 14.31 18.35 -14.14
C GLU A 363 15.06 17.16 -13.51
N THR A 364 15.99 16.54 -14.23
CA THR A 364 16.85 15.46 -13.71
C THR A 364 17.61 15.91 -12.47
N ARG A 365 18.24 17.09 -12.50
CA ARG A 365 18.93 17.65 -11.33
C ARG A 365 17.99 17.83 -10.15
N GLN A 366 16.79 18.36 -10.39
CA GLN A 366 15.81 18.60 -9.32
C GLN A 366 15.27 17.29 -8.74
N ILE A 367 15.04 16.27 -9.57
CA ILE A 367 14.62 14.94 -9.11
C ILE A 367 15.71 14.34 -8.21
N LEU A 368 16.98 14.41 -8.63
CA LEU A 368 18.09 13.91 -7.82
C LEU A 368 18.23 14.66 -6.49
N LYS A 369 18.00 15.98 -6.47
CA LYS A 369 17.99 16.76 -5.22
C LYS A 369 16.92 16.27 -4.25
N ILE A 370 15.69 16.09 -4.70
CA ILE A 370 14.59 15.56 -3.88
C ILE A 370 14.93 14.16 -3.35
N ARG A 371 15.59 13.33 -4.16
CA ARG A 371 16.02 11.98 -3.74
C ARG A 371 17.13 12.03 -2.69
N CYS A 372 18.07 12.98 -2.79
CA CYS A 372 19.07 13.21 -1.76
C CYS A 372 18.44 13.64 -0.43
N GLU A 373 17.42 14.53 -0.47
CA GLU A 373 16.67 14.96 0.71
C GLU A 373 15.90 13.80 1.35
N GLU A 374 15.24 12.97 0.54
CA GLU A 374 14.49 11.79 1.01
C GLU A 374 15.39 10.72 1.64
N GLU A 375 16.61 10.54 1.11
CA GLU A 375 17.59 9.56 1.60
C GLU A 375 18.52 10.12 2.69
N ASP A 376 18.34 11.38 3.09
CA ASP A 376 19.17 12.10 4.07
C ASP A 376 20.67 12.05 3.71
N VAL A 377 20.98 12.39 2.45
CA VAL A 377 22.34 12.42 1.90
C VAL A 377 22.70 13.83 1.45
N GLU A 378 23.56 14.50 2.23
CA GLU A 378 24.13 15.79 1.86
C GLU A 378 25.14 15.63 0.71
N MET A 379 25.00 16.44 -0.35
CA MET A 379 25.89 16.43 -1.50
C MET A 379 26.33 17.84 -1.89
N SER A 380 27.60 17.95 -2.31
CA SER A 380 28.13 19.19 -2.88
C SER A 380 27.48 19.53 -4.23
N GLU A 381 27.42 20.82 -4.57
CA GLU A 381 26.84 21.27 -5.85
C GLU A 381 27.62 20.76 -7.08
N GLU A 382 28.95 20.56 -6.94
CA GLU A 382 29.78 19.93 -7.96
C GLU A 382 29.41 18.44 -8.13
N ALA A 383 29.23 17.72 -7.03
CA ALA A 383 28.78 16.33 -7.03
C ALA A 383 27.40 16.18 -7.69
N HIS A 384 26.45 17.08 -7.40
CA HIS A 384 25.15 17.12 -8.07
C HIS A 384 25.26 17.32 -9.59
N THR A 385 26.19 18.17 -10.04
CA THR A 385 26.39 18.45 -11.47
C THR A 385 26.92 17.21 -12.18
N VAL A 386 27.90 16.53 -11.58
CA VAL A 386 28.45 15.27 -12.10
C VAL A 386 27.40 14.16 -12.11
N LEU A 387 26.63 14.02 -11.03
CA LEU A 387 25.57 13.02 -10.93
C LEU A 387 24.45 13.26 -11.95
N THR A 388 24.07 14.52 -12.17
CA THR A 388 23.07 14.90 -13.18
C THR A 388 23.54 14.50 -14.57
N ARG A 389 24.82 14.77 -14.89
CA ARG A 389 25.40 14.36 -16.17
C ARG A 389 25.39 12.83 -16.34
N ILE A 390 25.76 12.08 -15.30
CA ILE A 390 25.66 10.60 -15.30
C ILE A 390 24.21 10.16 -15.55
N GLY A 391 23.23 10.79 -14.90
CA GLY A 391 21.80 10.48 -15.08
C GLY A 391 21.28 10.76 -16.49
N MET A 392 21.82 11.76 -17.19
CA MET A 392 21.50 12.08 -18.58
C MET A 392 22.16 11.13 -19.58
N GLU A 393 23.40 10.69 -19.32
CA GLU A 393 24.16 9.80 -20.20
C GLU A 393 23.75 8.32 -20.03
N THR A 394 23.24 7.94 -18.85
CA THR A 394 22.87 6.55 -18.51
C THR A 394 21.36 6.40 -18.26
N SER A 395 20.95 6.27 -16.99
CA SER A 395 19.55 6.25 -16.58
C SER A 395 19.35 6.92 -15.23
N LEU A 396 18.17 7.52 -15.05
CA LEU A 396 17.77 8.10 -13.77
C LEU A 396 17.79 7.07 -12.62
N ARG A 397 17.41 5.82 -12.90
CA ARG A 397 17.43 4.73 -11.92
C ARG A 397 18.85 4.45 -11.43
N TYR A 398 19.80 4.39 -12.35
CA TYR A 398 21.21 4.20 -12.00
C TYR A 398 21.76 5.36 -11.17
N ALA A 399 21.47 6.61 -11.57
CA ALA A 399 21.87 7.79 -10.81
C ALA A 399 21.28 7.83 -9.39
N ILE A 400 20.03 7.38 -9.19
CA ILE A 400 19.43 7.28 -7.85
C ILE A 400 20.16 6.23 -6.99
N GLN A 401 20.50 5.07 -7.54
CA GLN A 401 21.27 4.04 -6.80
C GLN A 401 22.68 4.53 -6.42
N LEU A 402 23.27 5.40 -7.26
CA LEU A 402 24.54 6.06 -6.96
C LEU A 402 24.44 7.00 -5.74
N ILE A 403 23.27 7.58 -5.43
CA ILE A 403 23.09 8.44 -4.25
C ILE A 403 23.36 7.66 -2.96
N SER A 404 22.64 6.55 -2.76
CA SER A 404 22.78 5.77 -1.53
C SER A 404 24.19 5.17 -1.38
N THR A 405 24.76 4.68 -2.49
CA THR A 405 26.10 4.09 -2.49
C THR A 405 27.21 5.13 -2.31
N ALA A 406 27.07 6.33 -2.89
CA ALA A 406 28.00 7.45 -2.64
C ALA A 406 27.91 7.95 -1.19
N GLY A 407 26.70 7.98 -0.61
CA GLY A 407 26.50 8.26 0.81
C GLY A 407 27.24 7.27 1.72
N LEU A 408 27.20 5.97 1.39
CA LEU A 408 27.95 4.94 2.12
C LEU A 408 29.48 5.10 2.00
N VAL A 409 29.98 5.44 0.82
CA VAL A 409 31.42 5.71 0.62
C VAL A 409 31.86 6.96 1.39
N CYS A 410 31.04 8.02 1.38
CA CYS A 410 31.27 9.24 2.15
C CYS A 410 31.35 8.93 3.66
N ARG A 411 30.38 8.18 4.20
CA ARG A 411 30.40 7.73 5.60
C ARG A 411 31.63 6.88 5.92
N LYS A 412 32.08 6.03 4.99
CA LYS A 412 33.30 5.21 5.16
C LYS A 412 34.57 6.07 5.25
N ARG A 413 34.65 7.19 4.51
CA ARG A 413 35.74 8.18 4.67
C ARG A 413 35.54 9.13 5.86
N LYS A 414 34.48 8.94 6.66
CA LYS A 414 34.07 9.82 7.76
C LYS A 414 33.77 11.26 7.30
N GLY A 415 33.32 11.43 6.06
CA GLY A 415 32.81 12.69 5.54
C GLY A 415 31.34 12.88 5.90
N THR A 416 30.90 14.14 5.99
CA THR A 416 29.50 14.53 6.17
C THR A 416 28.79 14.75 4.84
N GLU A 417 29.48 15.37 3.88
CA GLU A 417 28.95 15.74 2.57
C GLU A 417 29.63 14.95 1.45
N VAL A 418 28.85 14.38 0.52
CA VAL A 418 29.35 13.63 -0.65
C VAL A 418 30.08 14.55 -1.62
N GLN A 419 31.29 14.13 -2.00
CA GLN A 419 32.16 14.85 -2.93
C GLN A 419 32.25 14.11 -4.27
N VAL A 420 32.76 14.79 -5.30
CA VAL A 420 32.92 14.22 -6.65
C VAL A 420 33.76 12.93 -6.65
N GLU A 421 34.75 12.85 -5.76
CA GLU A 421 35.60 11.66 -5.60
C GLU A 421 34.81 10.41 -5.17
N ASP A 422 33.80 10.59 -4.31
CA ASP A 422 32.95 9.49 -3.85
C ASP A 422 32.13 8.95 -5.02
N ILE A 423 31.52 9.85 -5.80
CA ILE A 423 30.74 9.48 -6.99
C ILE A 423 31.64 8.78 -8.02
N ARG A 424 32.84 9.31 -8.28
CA ARG A 424 33.79 8.68 -9.21
C ARG A 424 34.18 7.28 -8.74
N ARG A 425 34.42 7.11 -7.43
CA ARG A 425 34.74 5.80 -6.86
C ARG A 425 33.59 4.82 -7.03
N VAL A 426 32.35 5.21 -6.71
CA VAL A 426 31.18 4.35 -6.89
C VAL A 426 30.95 4.03 -8.37
N TYR A 427 31.06 5.01 -9.25
CA TYR A 427 30.92 4.84 -10.69
C TYR A 427 31.99 3.91 -11.30
N SER A 428 33.16 3.78 -10.65
CA SER A 428 34.18 2.79 -11.03
C SER A 428 33.87 1.37 -10.52
N LEU A 429 33.16 1.25 -9.40
CA LEU A 429 32.83 -0.03 -8.78
C LEU A 429 31.59 -0.67 -9.41
N PHE A 430 30.59 0.13 -9.75
CA PHE A 430 29.33 -0.32 -10.33
C PHE A 430 29.26 0.10 -11.79
N LEU A 431 28.91 -0.83 -12.68
CA LEU A 431 28.71 -0.58 -14.10
C LEU A 431 27.23 -0.33 -14.39
N ASP A 432 26.93 0.62 -15.26
CA ASP A 432 25.61 0.73 -15.88
C ASP A 432 25.43 -0.33 -16.98
N GLU A 433 24.20 -0.51 -17.45
CA GLU A 433 23.84 -1.51 -18.46
C GLU A 433 24.68 -1.39 -19.74
N THR A 434 24.94 -0.16 -20.21
CA THR A 434 25.62 0.03 -21.49
C THR A 434 27.10 -0.34 -21.39
N ARG A 435 27.78 0.06 -20.33
CA ARG A 435 29.16 -0.35 -20.03
C ARG A 435 29.27 -1.83 -19.73
N SER A 436 28.32 -2.40 -18.99
CA SER A 436 28.29 -3.84 -18.73
C SER A 436 28.11 -4.63 -20.03
N SER A 437 27.26 -4.15 -20.94
CA SER A 437 27.05 -4.76 -22.25
C SER A 437 28.27 -4.66 -23.15
N GLN A 438 29.00 -3.54 -23.11
CA GLN A 438 30.28 -3.38 -23.82
C GLN A 438 31.33 -4.33 -23.29
N TYR A 439 31.50 -4.40 -21.96
CA TYR A 439 32.39 -5.35 -21.32
C TYR A 439 32.04 -6.80 -21.71
N MET A 440 30.76 -7.17 -21.72
CA MET A 440 30.34 -8.49 -22.17
C MET A 440 30.69 -8.78 -23.62
N LYS A 441 30.61 -7.79 -24.51
CA LYS A 441 31.00 -7.95 -25.93
C LYS A 441 32.51 -8.11 -26.10
N GLU A 442 33.30 -7.35 -25.34
CA GLU A 442 34.77 -7.45 -25.40
C GLU A 442 35.29 -8.81 -24.92
N TYR A 443 34.64 -9.38 -23.90
CA TYR A 443 34.99 -10.69 -23.33
C TYR A 443 34.05 -11.81 -23.79
N GLN A 444 33.32 -11.62 -24.89
CA GLN A 444 32.28 -12.52 -25.38
C GLN A 444 32.80 -13.96 -25.57
N ASP A 445 34.02 -14.12 -26.07
CA ASP A 445 34.66 -15.44 -26.29
C ASP A 445 34.98 -16.19 -24.99
N SER A 446 35.05 -15.49 -23.87
CA SER A 446 35.27 -16.09 -22.54
C SER A 446 33.96 -16.45 -21.84
N PHE A 447 32.81 -16.01 -22.35
CA PHE A 447 31.49 -16.31 -21.79
C PHE A 447 30.87 -17.54 -22.47
N LEU A 448 30.22 -18.38 -21.67
CA LEU A 448 29.47 -19.54 -22.16
C LEU A 448 28.22 -19.08 -22.94
N PHE A 449 27.85 -19.81 -23.99
CA PHE A 449 26.68 -19.54 -24.84
C PHE A 449 26.74 -18.18 -25.58
N ASN A 450 27.89 -17.86 -26.16
CA ASN A 450 28.17 -16.61 -26.86
C ASN A 450 27.62 -16.51 -28.30
N GLU A 451 26.60 -17.30 -28.63
CA GLU A 451 25.95 -17.30 -29.95
C GLU A 451 25.10 -16.03 -30.13
N THR A 452 25.72 -14.94 -30.60
CA THR A 452 24.96 -13.92 -31.33
C THR A 452 24.42 -14.57 -32.59
N GLN A 453 23.11 -14.83 -32.66
CA GLN A 453 22.45 -15.20 -33.91
C GLN A 453 22.86 -14.19 -34.98
N SER A 454 23.70 -14.64 -35.90
CA SER A 454 23.97 -13.98 -37.17
C SER A 454 22.67 -14.01 -37.98
N LEU A 455 21.78 -13.06 -37.72
CA LEU A 455 20.80 -12.61 -38.72
C LEU A 455 21.59 -11.82 -39.78
N GLN A 456 22.44 -12.53 -40.53
CA GLN A 456 22.87 -12.07 -41.83
C GLN A 456 21.64 -12.09 -42.73
N MET A 457 21.35 -10.91 -43.27
CA MET A 457 20.50 -10.75 -44.45
C MET A 457 21.05 -11.62 -45.58
N ASP A 458 20.48 -12.81 -45.76
CA ASP A 458 20.46 -13.46 -47.06
C ASP A 458 19.35 -12.83 -47.90
N THR A 459 19.61 -11.62 -48.38
CA THR A 459 19.03 -11.14 -49.64
C THR A 459 20.05 -11.43 -50.74
N SER A 460 19.86 -12.56 -51.41
CA SER A 460 20.24 -12.77 -52.81
C SER A 460 18.97 -12.77 -53.65
#